data_AF-A0A3D1QZC9-F1
#
_entry.id   AF-A0A3D1QZC9-F1
#
_cell.length_a   1.000
_cell.length_b   1.000
_cell.length_c   1.000
_cell.angle_alpha   90.00
_cell.angle_beta   90.00
_cell.angle_gamma   90.00
#
_symmetry.space_group_name_H-M   'P 1'
#
loop_
_entity.id
_entity.type
_entity.pdbx_description
1 polymer ?
#
loop_
_entity_poly.entity_id
_entity_poly.type
_entity_poly.pdbx_seq_one_letter_code
_entity_poly.pdbx_strand_id
1 'polypeptide(L)'
;MNMQELAARCPKHPDQEALGICARCGGFFCGLDHSRVGDKEYCEACAKLPEVDYLEAFRLRYWGKRDGWAWIVGVSGLLYAVSGLPLLTTGALELRASASLFGLACLAVGALGVCFWLGLARARLGLLAMPLIVTATNALLVGPAAAPIALLTLLPAVAVYFDPRNRLFFKVPVERAKLQKLWHRCENNVLARIGLQVSLVSLLLLPLAPVGLVLSAVAWRRVDPKAVPPVGRRGQAIAGTVIGALGTLVA
;
A
#
# COMPACT_ATOMS: atom_id res chain seq x y z
N MET A 1 -58.68 25.06 -2.04
CA MET A 1 -57.34 25.54 -2.45
C MET A 1 -56.36 24.42 -2.15
N ASN A 2 -55.94 23.67 -3.18
CA ASN A 2 -54.96 22.59 -3.03
C ASN A 2 -53.60 23.21 -2.73
N MET A 3 -53.13 23.08 -1.48
CA MET A 3 -51.71 23.20 -1.17
C MET A 3 -51.00 22.01 -1.81
N GLN A 4 -50.59 22.15 -3.07
CA GLN A 4 -49.42 21.42 -3.52
C GLN A 4 -48.26 21.93 -2.65
N GLU A 5 -47.91 21.19 -1.60
CA GLU A 5 -46.58 21.30 -1.01
C GLU A 5 -45.60 21.26 -2.17
N LEU A 6 -44.87 22.35 -2.41
CA LEU A 6 -43.73 22.32 -3.32
C LEU A 6 -42.74 21.33 -2.72
N ALA A 7 -42.85 20.05 -3.12
CA ALA A 7 -41.91 19.02 -2.74
C ALA A 7 -40.53 19.55 -3.12
N ALA A 8 -39.66 19.71 -2.12
CA ALA A 8 -38.30 20.18 -2.34
C ALA A 8 -37.65 19.30 -3.42
N ARG A 9 -37.03 19.92 -4.43
CA ARG A 9 -36.40 19.20 -5.54
C ARG A 9 -34.89 19.15 -5.35
N CYS A 10 -34.26 18.12 -5.91
CA CYS A 10 -32.81 18.06 -5.94
C CYS A 10 -32.27 19.14 -6.90
N PRO A 11 -31.31 19.99 -6.49
CA PRO A 11 -30.74 21.02 -7.35
C PRO A 11 -29.94 20.43 -8.52
N LYS A 12 -29.41 19.20 -8.39
CA LYS A 12 -28.68 18.50 -9.45
C LYS A 12 -29.61 17.70 -10.38
N HIS A 13 -30.76 17.28 -9.88
CA HIS A 13 -31.79 16.54 -10.61
C HIS A 13 -33.16 17.19 -10.36
N PRO A 14 -33.50 18.29 -11.07
CA PRO A 14 -34.71 19.07 -10.81
C PRO A 14 -36.01 18.26 -10.93
N ASP A 15 -36.00 17.20 -11.75
CA ASP A 15 -37.16 16.32 -11.95
C ASP A 15 -37.40 15.35 -10.78
N GLN A 16 -36.42 15.20 -9.88
CA GLN A 16 -36.47 14.26 -8.76
C GLN A 16 -36.84 14.96 -7.45
N GLU A 17 -37.67 14.30 -6.65
CA GLU A 17 -38.01 14.75 -5.31
C GLU A 17 -36.81 14.58 -4.38
N ALA A 18 -36.62 15.55 -3.49
CA ALA A 18 -35.60 15.48 -2.46
C ALA A 18 -35.95 14.38 -1.47
N LEU A 19 -35.02 13.46 -1.25
CA LEU A 19 -35.13 12.42 -0.22
C LEU A 19 -34.64 12.90 1.15
N GLY A 20 -33.73 13.87 1.16
CA GLY A 20 -33.12 14.35 2.40
C GLY A 20 -32.19 15.53 2.20
N ILE A 21 -31.54 15.94 3.29
CA ILE A 21 -30.63 17.09 3.35
C ILE A 21 -29.22 16.59 3.68
N CYS A 22 -28.24 17.01 2.90
CA CYS A 22 -26.85 16.66 3.09
C CYS A 22 -26.33 17.19 4.44
N ALA A 23 -25.79 16.30 5.27
CA ALA A 23 -25.29 16.64 6.62
C ALA A 23 -24.09 17.61 6.64
N ARG A 24 -23.46 17.89 5.48
CA ARG A 24 -22.33 18.83 5.36
C ARG A 24 -22.73 20.16 4.75
N CYS A 25 -23.28 20.17 3.53
CA CYS A 25 -23.57 21.41 2.81
C CYS A 25 -24.99 21.95 3.03
N GLY A 26 -25.88 21.19 3.67
CA GLY A 26 -27.27 21.58 3.87
C GLY A 26 -28.14 21.58 2.60
N GLY A 27 -27.60 21.15 1.46
CA GLY A 27 -28.37 21.02 0.20
C GLY A 27 -29.21 19.75 0.15
N PHE A 28 -30.33 19.82 -0.58
CA PHE A 28 -31.17 18.64 -0.86
C PHE A 28 -30.48 17.65 -1.80
N PHE A 29 -30.71 16.35 -1.61
CA PHE A 29 -30.29 15.28 -2.53
C PHE A 29 -31.47 14.35 -2.83
N CYS A 30 -31.41 13.63 -3.95
CA CYS A 30 -32.37 12.60 -4.35
C CYS A 30 -31.74 11.20 -4.32
N GLY A 31 -32.49 10.16 -4.71
CA GLY A 31 -31.99 8.78 -4.70
C GLY A 31 -30.81 8.51 -5.64
N LEU A 32 -30.61 9.37 -6.65
CA LEU A 32 -29.54 9.22 -7.64
C LEU A 32 -28.19 9.78 -7.17
N ASP A 33 -28.19 10.83 -6.34
CA ASP A 33 -26.99 11.49 -5.80
C ASP A 33 -26.86 11.34 -4.28
N HIS A 34 -27.60 10.40 -3.70
CA HIS A 34 -27.50 10.01 -2.30
C HIS A 34 -26.28 9.11 -2.06
N SER A 35 -25.49 9.43 -1.03
CA SER A 35 -24.42 8.57 -0.55
C SER A 35 -24.35 8.58 0.98
N ARG A 36 -24.24 7.39 1.58
CA ARG A 36 -24.10 7.23 3.03
C ARG A 36 -22.63 7.00 3.41
N VAL A 37 -22.12 7.78 4.35
CA VAL A 37 -20.77 7.61 4.92
C VAL A 37 -20.89 7.48 6.43
N GLY A 38 -20.69 6.26 6.93
CA GLY A 38 -20.97 5.93 8.34
C GLY A 38 -22.47 6.04 8.65
N ASP A 39 -22.80 6.80 9.68
CA ASP A 39 -24.19 7.02 10.13
C ASP A 39 -24.82 8.30 9.59
N LYS A 40 -24.12 9.04 8.72
CA LYS A 40 -24.59 10.30 8.14
C LYS A 40 -24.83 10.18 6.64
N GLU A 41 -25.81 10.92 6.17
CA GLU A 41 -26.20 11.00 4.76
C GLU A 41 -25.65 12.27 4.11
N TYR A 42 -25.09 12.11 2.92
CA TYR A 42 -24.44 13.18 2.16
C TYR A 42 -24.88 13.15 0.71
N CYS A 43 -24.84 14.31 0.05
CA CYS A 43 -24.85 14.33 -1.40
C CYS A 43 -23.54 13.73 -1.95
N GLU A 44 -23.59 13.18 -3.16
CA GLU A 44 -22.48 12.49 -3.81
C GLU A 44 -21.19 13.33 -3.85
N ALA A 45 -21.33 14.64 -4.08
CA ALA A 45 -20.19 15.56 -4.13
C ALA A 45 -19.51 15.69 -2.75
N CYS A 46 -20.28 15.86 -1.69
CA CYS A 46 -19.74 15.98 -0.33
C CYS A 46 -19.19 14.65 0.18
N ALA A 47 -19.80 13.52 -0.19
CA ALA A 47 -19.37 12.18 0.21
C ALA A 47 -17.97 11.82 -0.30
N LYS A 48 -17.51 12.42 -1.40
CA LYS A 48 -16.18 12.21 -1.98
C LYS A 48 -15.10 13.12 -1.39
N LEU A 49 -15.46 14.06 -0.52
CA LEU A 49 -14.48 14.97 0.06
C LEU A 49 -13.64 14.26 1.14
N PRO A 50 -12.34 14.58 1.25
CA PRO A 50 -11.44 13.91 2.19
C PRO A 50 -11.81 14.11 3.67
N GLU A 51 -12.45 15.24 3.98
CA GLU A 51 -12.98 15.56 5.31
C GLU A 51 -14.20 14.71 5.70
N VAL A 52 -14.88 14.09 4.72
CA VAL A 52 -16.03 13.20 4.95
C VAL A 52 -15.62 11.73 4.80
N ASP A 53 -14.89 11.40 3.73
CA ASP A 53 -14.41 10.05 3.45
C ASP A 53 -12.95 9.87 3.88
N TYR A 54 -12.77 9.19 5.02
CA TYR A 54 -11.44 8.90 5.56
C TYR A 54 -10.55 8.11 4.58
N LEU A 55 -11.13 7.33 3.67
CA LEU A 55 -10.37 6.62 2.64
C LEU A 55 -9.80 7.60 1.61
N GLU A 56 -10.53 8.65 1.26
CA GLU A 56 -10.04 9.69 0.37
C GLU A 56 -8.94 10.51 1.03
N ALA A 57 -9.09 10.90 2.31
CA ALA A 57 -8.01 11.51 3.07
C ALA A 57 -6.77 10.60 3.12
N PHE A 58 -6.96 9.30 3.35
CA PHE A 58 -5.87 8.31 3.33
C PHE A 58 -5.20 8.22 1.96
N ARG A 59 -5.98 8.19 0.87
CA ARG A 59 -5.47 8.19 -0.51
C ARG A 59 -4.60 9.40 -0.77
N LEU A 60 -5.11 10.60 -0.47
CA LEU A 60 -4.40 11.87 -0.67
C LEU A 60 -3.12 11.95 0.18
N ARG A 61 -3.16 11.46 1.42
CA ARG A 61 -1.99 11.42 2.30
C ARG A 61 -0.80 10.68 1.66
N TYR A 62 -1.06 9.64 0.87
CA TYR A 62 -0.05 8.80 0.24
C TYR A 62 0.09 9.00 -1.28
N TRP A 63 -0.68 9.93 -1.85
CA TRP A 63 -0.67 10.23 -3.28
C TRP A 63 0.67 10.82 -3.70
N GLY A 64 1.38 10.15 -4.60
CA GLY A 64 2.71 10.59 -5.04
C GLY A 64 3.82 10.43 -3.99
N LYS A 65 3.52 9.89 -2.79
CA LYS A 65 4.54 9.71 -1.74
C LYS A 65 5.22 8.37 -1.90
N ARG A 66 6.56 8.40 -1.95
CA ARG A 66 7.42 7.21 -1.98
C ARG A 66 7.02 6.22 -0.89
N ASP A 67 6.93 4.96 -1.28
CA ASP A 67 6.65 3.84 -0.38
C ASP A 67 7.94 3.06 -0.07
N GLY A 68 7.83 2.03 0.77
CA GLY A 68 8.99 1.19 1.12
C GLY A 68 9.61 0.53 -0.12
N TRP A 69 8.79 0.12 -1.09
CA TRP A 69 9.27 -0.47 -2.33
C TRP A 69 10.01 0.51 -3.22
N ALA A 70 9.54 1.76 -3.33
CA ALA A 70 10.28 2.81 -4.03
C ALA A 70 11.70 2.94 -3.47
N TRP A 71 11.85 2.96 -2.14
CA TRP A 71 13.16 3.03 -1.49
C TRP A 71 14.02 1.78 -1.73
N ILE A 72 13.47 0.58 -1.56
CA ILE A 72 14.21 -0.67 -1.81
C ILE A 72 14.70 -0.71 -3.25
N VAL A 73 13.80 -0.52 -4.22
CA VAL A 73 14.14 -0.55 -5.66
C VAL A 73 15.12 0.57 -6.03
N GLY A 74 14.95 1.77 -5.47
CA GLY A 74 15.86 2.90 -5.72
C GLY A 74 17.27 2.67 -5.20
N VAL A 75 17.40 2.20 -3.94
CA VAL A 75 18.69 1.88 -3.33
C VAL A 75 19.35 0.71 -4.05
N SER A 76 18.62 -0.36 -4.35
CA SER A 76 19.13 -1.47 -5.15
C SER A 76 19.58 -0.99 -6.53
N GLY A 77 18.80 -0.14 -7.19
CA GLY A 77 19.16 0.44 -8.49
C GLY A 77 20.44 1.27 -8.43
N LEU A 78 20.62 2.07 -7.38
CA LEU A 78 21.86 2.82 -7.17
C LEU A 78 23.06 1.87 -7.00
N LEU A 79 22.92 0.80 -6.22
CA LEU A 79 23.98 -0.21 -6.05
C LEU A 79 24.34 -0.85 -7.40
N TYR A 80 23.35 -1.25 -8.20
CA TYR A 80 23.58 -1.78 -9.55
C TYR A 80 24.31 -0.77 -10.45
N ALA A 81 23.96 0.52 -10.38
CA ALA A 81 24.63 1.55 -11.16
C ALA A 81 26.10 1.73 -10.74
N VAL A 82 26.36 1.77 -9.42
CA VAL A 82 27.70 1.90 -8.85
C VAL A 82 28.57 0.68 -9.18
N SER A 83 28.02 -0.53 -9.14
CA SER A 83 28.75 -1.75 -9.51
C SER A 83 28.94 -1.89 -11.02
N GLY A 84 27.95 -1.49 -11.83
CA GLY A 84 27.97 -1.67 -13.28
C GLY A 84 29.02 -0.82 -14.00
N LEU A 85 29.28 0.40 -13.51
CA LEU A 85 30.22 1.32 -14.16
C LEU A 85 31.67 0.77 -14.17
N PRO A 86 32.27 0.35 -13.03
CA PRO A 86 33.59 -0.28 -13.01
C PRO A 86 33.68 -1.56 -13.84
N LEU A 87 32.61 -2.37 -13.84
CA LEU A 87 32.56 -3.62 -14.61
C LEU A 87 32.56 -3.35 -16.11
N LEU A 88 31.84 -2.33 -16.54
CA LEU A 88 31.81 -1.92 -17.95
C LEU A 88 33.17 -1.35 -18.39
N THR A 89 33.78 -0.48 -17.57
CA THR A 89 35.04 0.18 -17.92
C THR A 89 36.23 -0.77 -17.92
N THR A 90 36.36 -1.62 -16.89
CA THR A 90 37.44 -2.63 -16.83
C THR A 90 37.25 -3.71 -17.89
N GLY A 91 36.02 -4.18 -18.09
CA GLY A 91 35.70 -5.14 -19.14
C GLY A 91 36.02 -4.61 -20.54
N ALA A 92 35.72 -3.34 -20.81
CA ALA A 92 36.03 -2.72 -22.10
C ALA A 92 37.54 -2.55 -22.31
N LEU A 93 38.26 -2.12 -21.27
CA LEU A 93 39.71 -1.94 -21.32
C LEU A 93 40.45 -3.27 -21.56
N GLU A 94 39.98 -4.35 -20.93
CA GLU A 94 40.58 -5.68 -21.01
C GLU A 94 40.02 -6.53 -22.17
N LEU A 95 39.17 -5.95 -23.04
CA LEU A 95 38.42 -6.67 -24.10
C LEU A 95 37.65 -7.91 -23.60
N ARG A 96 37.22 -7.90 -22.33
CA ARG A 96 36.41 -8.96 -21.72
C ARG A 96 34.94 -8.70 -21.97
N ALA A 97 34.46 -9.19 -23.11
CA ALA A 97 33.06 -9.02 -23.56
C ALA A 97 32.03 -9.44 -22.51
N SER A 98 32.29 -10.50 -21.73
CA SER A 98 31.41 -10.97 -20.65
C SER A 98 31.30 -9.96 -19.49
N ALA A 99 32.41 -9.35 -19.07
CA ALA A 99 32.44 -8.33 -18.03
C ALA A 99 31.74 -7.04 -18.49
N SER A 100 31.98 -6.62 -19.75
CA SER A 100 31.27 -5.48 -20.34
C SER A 100 29.77 -5.71 -20.45
N LEU A 101 29.34 -6.90 -20.88
CA LEU A 101 27.91 -7.25 -20.96
C LEU A 101 27.25 -7.23 -19.57
N PHE A 102 27.93 -7.78 -18.55
CA PHE A 102 27.44 -7.77 -17.17
C PHE A 102 27.35 -6.34 -16.62
N GLY A 103 28.39 -5.52 -16.85
CA GLY A 103 28.40 -4.11 -16.47
C GLY A 103 27.27 -3.31 -17.11
N LEU A 104 27.01 -3.52 -18.40
CA LEU A 104 25.90 -2.89 -19.12
C LEU A 104 24.53 -3.31 -18.56
N ALA A 105 24.36 -4.60 -18.25
CA ALA A 105 23.12 -5.10 -17.64
C ALA A 105 22.87 -4.48 -16.25
N CYS A 106 23.91 -4.38 -15.42
CA CYS A 106 23.86 -3.69 -14.13
C CYS A 106 23.46 -2.22 -14.28
N LEU A 107 24.05 -1.49 -15.23
CA LEU A 107 23.69 -0.10 -15.50
C LEU A 107 22.23 0.04 -15.99
N ALA A 108 21.76 -0.87 -16.84
CA ALA A 108 20.37 -0.86 -17.31
C ALA A 108 19.37 -1.09 -16.16
N VAL A 109 19.62 -2.08 -15.30
CA VAL A 109 18.80 -2.33 -14.10
C VAL A 109 18.87 -1.14 -13.15
N GLY A 110 20.07 -0.57 -12.96
CA GLY A 110 20.29 0.59 -12.11
C GLY A 110 19.51 1.83 -12.58
N ALA A 111 19.57 2.13 -13.87
CA ALA A 111 18.82 3.22 -14.48
C ALA A 111 17.30 3.04 -14.30
N LEU A 112 16.78 1.83 -14.56
CA LEU A 112 15.36 1.53 -14.32
C LEU A 112 14.99 1.73 -12.84
N GLY A 113 15.86 1.38 -11.91
CA GLY A 113 15.63 1.53 -10.46
C GLY A 113 15.59 2.98 -10.02
N VAL A 114 16.51 3.80 -10.52
CA VAL A 114 16.50 5.25 -10.29
C VAL A 114 15.26 5.90 -10.89
N CYS A 115 14.91 5.56 -12.14
CA CYS A 115 13.68 6.05 -12.79
C CYS A 115 12.42 5.64 -12.03
N PHE A 116 12.39 4.43 -11.47
CA PHE A 116 11.30 3.96 -10.62
C PHE A 116 11.21 4.79 -9.33
N TRP A 117 12.32 5.03 -8.65
CA TRP A 117 12.38 5.84 -7.43
C TRP A 117 11.98 7.32 -7.64
N LEU A 118 12.23 7.85 -8.84
CA LEU A 118 11.77 9.19 -9.26
C LEU A 118 10.26 9.25 -9.53
N GLY A 119 9.57 8.12 -9.64
CA GLY A 119 8.12 8.07 -9.86
C GLY A 119 7.70 8.28 -11.32
N LEU A 120 8.58 8.00 -12.28
CA LEU A 120 8.24 8.09 -13.70
C LEU A 120 7.21 7.01 -14.07
N ALA A 121 6.08 7.40 -14.64
CA ALA A 121 4.94 6.50 -14.88
C ALA A 121 5.31 5.23 -15.68
N ARG A 122 6.19 5.36 -16.68
CA ARG A 122 6.66 4.23 -17.50
C ARG A 122 7.65 3.32 -16.77
N ALA A 123 8.41 3.85 -15.81
CA ALA A 123 9.40 3.07 -15.06
C ALA A 123 8.74 1.99 -14.18
N ARG A 124 7.45 2.14 -13.85
CA ARG A 124 6.68 1.11 -13.16
C ARG A 124 6.57 -0.20 -13.95
N LEU A 125 6.49 -0.14 -15.28
CA LEU A 125 6.59 -1.33 -16.13
C LEU A 125 8.03 -1.85 -16.18
N GLY A 126 9.00 -0.94 -16.12
CA GLY A 126 10.43 -1.28 -16.03
C GLY A 126 10.79 -2.18 -14.84
N LEU A 127 10.03 -2.12 -13.75
CA LEU A 127 10.16 -3.06 -12.62
C LEU A 127 10.06 -4.53 -13.05
N LEU A 128 9.18 -4.84 -14.02
CA LEU A 128 9.01 -6.20 -14.55
C LEU A 128 10.14 -6.56 -15.51
N ALA A 129 10.80 -5.58 -16.14
CA ALA A 129 11.91 -5.79 -17.05
C ALA A 129 13.22 -6.12 -16.31
N MET A 130 13.45 -5.54 -15.11
CA MET A 130 14.65 -5.79 -14.31
C MET A 130 14.98 -7.29 -14.11
N PRO A 131 14.07 -8.13 -13.58
CA PRO A 131 14.34 -9.56 -13.39
C PRO A 131 14.58 -10.28 -14.72
N LEU A 132 13.95 -9.83 -15.82
CA LEU A 132 14.16 -10.42 -17.15
C LEU A 132 15.56 -10.10 -17.69
N ILE A 133 16.05 -8.87 -17.50
CA ILE A 133 17.41 -8.46 -17.86
C ILE A 133 18.41 -9.33 -17.08
N VAL A 134 18.25 -9.43 -15.76
CA VAL A 134 19.12 -10.25 -14.90
C VAL A 134 19.10 -11.72 -15.31
N THR A 135 17.92 -12.25 -15.66
CA THR A 135 17.75 -13.64 -16.11
C THR A 135 18.46 -13.89 -17.44
N ALA A 136 18.25 -13.02 -18.44
CA ALA A 136 18.88 -13.13 -19.74
C ALA A 136 20.41 -13.03 -19.63
N THR A 137 20.91 -12.07 -18.85
CA THR A 137 22.35 -11.90 -18.63
C THR A 137 22.96 -13.12 -17.94
N ASN A 138 22.33 -13.68 -16.89
CA ASN A 138 22.83 -14.90 -16.25
C ASN A 138 22.80 -16.11 -17.18
N ALA A 139 21.73 -16.28 -17.98
CA ALA A 139 21.63 -17.36 -18.94
C ALA A 139 22.75 -17.32 -19.99
N LEU A 140 23.10 -16.12 -20.46
CA LEU A 140 24.15 -15.90 -21.45
C LEU A 140 25.57 -16.07 -20.88
N LEU A 141 25.81 -15.61 -19.65
CA LEU A 141 27.16 -15.55 -19.06
C LEU A 141 27.53 -16.79 -18.24
N VAL A 142 26.57 -17.40 -17.56
CA VAL A 142 26.79 -18.55 -16.67
C VAL A 142 26.23 -19.83 -17.27
N GLY A 143 25.15 -19.72 -18.05
CA GLY A 143 24.47 -20.84 -18.71
C GLY A 143 22.99 -20.95 -18.32
N PRO A 144 22.20 -21.76 -19.06
CA PRO A 144 20.74 -21.82 -18.91
C PRO A 144 20.29 -22.30 -17.52
N ALA A 145 21.12 -23.08 -16.82
CA ALA A 145 20.83 -23.56 -15.47
C ALA A 145 20.78 -22.44 -14.42
N ALA A 146 21.37 -21.27 -14.68
CA ALA A 146 21.32 -20.11 -13.78
C ALA A 146 20.05 -19.26 -13.97
N ALA A 147 19.32 -19.45 -15.08
CA ALA A 147 18.13 -18.67 -15.41
C ALA A 147 16.96 -18.82 -14.41
N PRO A 148 16.64 -20.03 -13.89
CA PRO A 148 15.51 -20.20 -12.98
C PRO A 148 15.64 -19.38 -11.68
N ILE A 149 16.84 -19.28 -11.11
CA ILE A 149 17.08 -18.54 -9.85
C ILE A 149 16.81 -17.05 -10.07
N ALA A 150 17.27 -16.49 -11.18
CA ALA A 150 17.00 -15.10 -11.53
C ALA A 150 15.51 -14.87 -11.82
N LEU A 151 14.82 -15.82 -12.46
CA LEU A 151 13.41 -15.72 -12.77
C LEU A 151 12.52 -15.72 -11.52
N LEU A 152 12.94 -16.37 -10.42
CA LEU A 152 12.22 -16.31 -9.14
C LEU A 152 12.06 -14.87 -8.62
N THR A 153 12.95 -13.95 -9.00
CA THR A 153 12.84 -12.52 -8.63
C THR A 153 11.73 -11.78 -9.37
N LEU A 154 11.12 -12.40 -10.39
CA LEU A 154 9.93 -11.85 -11.06
C LEU A 154 8.70 -11.88 -10.14
N LEU A 155 8.56 -12.88 -9.27
CA LEU A 155 7.44 -13.00 -8.34
C LEU A 155 7.29 -11.78 -7.43
N PRO A 156 8.33 -11.34 -6.69
CA PRO A 156 8.24 -10.11 -5.90
C PRO A 156 8.04 -8.88 -6.79
N ALA A 157 8.64 -8.80 -7.99
CA ALA A 157 8.42 -7.67 -8.91
C ALA A 157 6.94 -7.54 -9.32
N VAL A 158 6.28 -8.66 -9.62
CA VAL A 158 4.84 -8.73 -9.90
C VAL A 158 4.01 -8.34 -8.67
N ALA A 159 4.37 -8.85 -7.50
CA ALA A 159 3.69 -8.50 -6.25
C ALA A 159 3.76 -6.99 -5.97
N VAL A 160 4.93 -6.36 -6.16
CA VAL A 160 5.13 -4.92 -6.02
C VAL A 160 4.36 -4.15 -7.10
N TYR A 161 4.34 -4.64 -8.34
CA TYR A 161 3.57 -4.02 -9.42
C TYR A 161 2.08 -3.96 -9.06
N PHE A 162 1.51 -5.01 -8.48
CA PHE A 162 0.10 -5.01 -8.08
C PHE A 162 -0.17 -4.41 -6.69
N ASP A 163 0.87 -4.01 -5.96
CA ASP A 163 0.72 -3.47 -4.61
C ASP A 163 -0.05 -2.13 -4.62
N PRO A 164 -1.12 -1.98 -3.81
CA PRO A 164 -1.92 -0.76 -3.77
C PRO A 164 -1.13 0.47 -3.30
N ARG A 165 -0.16 0.31 -2.39
CA ARG A 165 0.64 1.43 -1.88
C ARG A 165 1.60 1.92 -2.95
N ASN A 166 2.17 1.02 -3.73
CA ASN A 166 3.00 1.37 -4.88
C ASN A 166 2.18 2.08 -5.98
N ARG A 167 0.96 1.62 -6.26
CA ARG A 167 0.03 2.34 -7.17
C ARG A 167 -0.21 3.79 -6.75
N LEU A 168 -0.41 4.05 -5.45
CA LEU A 168 -0.58 5.42 -4.93
C LEU A 168 0.66 6.30 -5.14
N PHE A 169 1.86 5.73 -5.01
CA PHE A 169 3.11 6.45 -5.31
C PHE A 169 3.17 6.89 -6.78
N PHE A 170 2.79 6.02 -7.72
CA PHE A 170 2.72 6.36 -9.15
C PHE A 170 1.43 7.09 -9.56
N LYS A 171 0.62 7.57 -8.60
CA LYS A 171 -0.64 8.28 -8.85
C LYS A 171 -1.62 7.49 -9.73
N VAL A 172 -1.58 6.17 -9.63
CA VAL A 172 -2.51 5.26 -10.33
C VAL A 172 -3.76 5.07 -9.46
N PRO A 173 -4.97 5.20 -10.03
CA PRO A 173 -6.21 4.95 -9.29
C PRO A 173 -6.25 3.55 -8.66
N VAL A 174 -6.79 3.50 -7.44
CA VAL A 174 -6.94 2.28 -6.64
C VAL A 174 -8.40 2.12 -6.28
N GLU A 175 -8.95 0.92 -6.49
CA GLU A 175 -10.31 0.56 -6.09
C GLU A 175 -10.53 0.75 -4.58
N ARG A 176 -11.72 1.23 -4.19
CA ARG A 176 -12.09 1.50 -2.79
C ARG A 176 -11.83 0.31 -1.85
N ALA A 177 -12.15 -0.91 -2.29
CA ALA A 177 -11.94 -2.13 -1.50
C ALA A 177 -10.44 -2.42 -1.24
N LYS A 178 -9.56 -2.19 -2.22
CA LYS A 178 -8.10 -2.36 -2.07
C LYS A 178 -7.52 -1.27 -1.18
N LEU A 179 -8.04 -0.04 -1.29
CA LEU A 179 -7.66 1.08 -0.45
C LEU A 179 -8.06 0.85 1.02
N GLN A 180 -9.26 0.32 1.27
CA GLN A 180 -9.70 -0.06 2.60
C GLN A 180 -8.84 -1.18 3.20
N LYS A 181 -8.48 -2.21 2.41
CA LYS A 181 -7.52 -3.25 2.84
C LYS A 181 -6.16 -2.64 3.20
N LEU A 182 -5.67 -1.68 2.41
CA LEU A 182 -4.42 -0.99 2.70
C LEU A 182 -4.52 -0.14 3.97
N TRP A 183 -5.61 0.60 4.16
CA TRP A 183 -5.89 1.35 5.38
C TRP A 183 -5.90 0.42 6.62
N HIS A 184 -6.54 -0.74 6.49
CA HIS A 184 -6.53 -1.76 7.54
C HIS A 184 -5.16 -2.36 7.85
N ARG A 185 -4.18 -2.22 6.94
CA ARG A 185 -2.79 -2.65 7.12
C ARG A 185 -1.93 -1.51 7.67
N CYS A 186 -2.18 -0.26 7.32
CA CYS A 186 -1.30 0.85 7.65
C CYS A 186 -1.74 1.64 8.88
N GLU A 187 -3.04 1.75 9.13
CA GLU A 187 -3.60 2.72 10.10
C GLU A 187 -4.58 2.06 11.08
N ASN A 188 -5.40 1.10 10.64
CA ASN A 188 -6.40 0.50 11.53
C ASN A 188 -5.73 -0.35 12.62
N ASN A 189 -5.75 0.18 13.85
CA ASN A 189 -5.29 -0.48 15.07
C ASN A 189 -3.97 -1.27 14.86
N VAL A 190 -2.94 -0.56 14.40
CA VAL A 190 -1.62 -1.15 14.12
C VAL A 190 -1.04 -1.88 15.33
N LEU A 191 -1.34 -1.38 16.55
CA LEU A 191 -0.93 -2.01 17.80
C LEU A 191 -1.54 -3.40 17.98
N ALA A 192 -2.79 -3.65 17.57
CA ALA A 192 -3.39 -4.98 17.67
C ALA A 192 -2.63 -6.01 16.83
N ARG A 193 -2.19 -5.61 15.64
CA ARG A 193 -1.41 -6.48 14.75
C ARG A 193 0.00 -6.69 15.29
N ILE A 194 0.72 -5.62 15.64
CA ILE A 194 2.09 -5.73 16.14
C ILE A 194 2.10 -6.49 17.46
N GLY A 195 1.16 -6.20 18.37
CA GLY A 195 1.00 -6.92 19.63
C GLY A 195 0.80 -8.42 19.41
N LEU A 196 -0.09 -8.81 18.49
CA LEU A 196 -0.27 -10.22 18.13
C LEU A 196 1.01 -10.85 17.56
N GLN A 197 1.71 -10.16 16.64
CA GLN A 197 2.95 -10.67 16.06
C GLN A 197 4.05 -10.86 17.12
N VAL A 198 4.22 -9.88 18.01
CA VAL A 198 5.18 -9.96 19.11
C VAL A 198 4.81 -11.09 20.07
N SER A 199 3.53 -11.26 20.43
CA SER A 199 3.07 -12.38 21.27
C SER A 199 3.29 -13.74 20.61
N LEU A 200 3.17 -13.85 19.28
CA LEU A 200 3.48 -15.11 18.57
C LEU A 200 4.98 -15.39 18.60
N VAL A 201 5.81 -14.38 18.35
CA VAL A 201 7.28 -14.52 18.41
C VAL A 201 7.75 -14.81 19.84
N SER A 202 7.07 -14.31 20.86
CA SER A 202 7.43 -14.58 22.25
C SER A 202 7.29 -16.05 22.67
N LEU A 203 6.54 -16.86 21.92
CA LEU A 203 6.51 -18.32 22.14
C LEU A 203 7.89 -18.96 21.89
N LEU A 204 8.73 -18.32 21.07
CA LEU A 204 10.11 -18.72 20.81
C LEU A 204 11.10 -17.91 21.65
N LEU A 205 10.78 -16.63 21.89
CA LEU A 205 11.62 -15.67 22.61
C LEU A 205 10.89 -15.14 23.84
N LEU A 206 10.88 -15.94 24.91
CA LEU A 206 10.15 -15.72 26.16
C LEU A 206 10.20 -14.26 26.69
N PRO A 207 11.35 -13.55 26.69
CA PRO A 207 11.42 -12.17 27.19
C PRO A 207 10.52 -11.15 26.45
N LEU A 208 10.03 -11.47 25.25
CA LEU A 208 9.14 -10.59 24.48
C LEU A 208 7.66 -10.68 24.91
N ALA A 209 7.29 -11.69 25.71
CA ALA A 209 5.90 -11.93 26.11
C ALA A 209 5.23 -10.74 26.82
N PRO A 210 5.85 -10.06 27.81
CA PRO A 210 5.22 -8.90 28.45
C PRO A 210 5.01 -7.73 27.47
N VAL A 211 5.91 -7.57 26.50
CA VAL A 211 5.80 -6.53 25.46
C VAL A 211 4.58 -6.81 24.57
N GLY A 212 4.44 -8.06 24.08
CA GLY A 212 3.29 -8.48 23.28
C GLY A 212 1.96 -8.34 24.02
N LEU A 213 1.93 -8.68 25.31
CA LEU A 213 0.78 -8.54 26.19
C LEU A 213 0.34 -7.07 26.33
N VAL A 214 1.26 -6.18 26.69
CA VAL A 214 0.96 -4.75 26.89
C VAL A 214 0.48 -4.11 25.60
N LEU A 215 1.15 -4.37 24.48
CA LEU A 215 0.76 -3.83 23.17
C LEU A 215 -0.65 -4.26 22.78
N SER A 216 -0.96 -5.55 22.96
CA SER A 216 -2.28 -6.12 22.64
C SER A 216 -3.37 -5.61 23.58
N ALA A 217 -3.08 -5.46 24.88
CA ALA A 217 -4.02 -4.93 25.86
C ALA A 217 -4.37 -3.45 25.61
N VAL A 218 -3.35 -2.62 25.31
CA VAL A 218 -3.56 -1.22 24.91
C VAL A 218 -4.35 -1.16 23.60
N ALA A 219 -4.04 -2.02 22.63
CA ALA A 219 -4.76 -2.09 21.37
C ALA A 219 -6.25 -2.44 21.54
N TRP A 220 -6.57 -3.32 22.49
CA TRP A 220 -7.95 -3.69 22.78
C TRP A 220 -8.74 -2.50 23.37
N ARG A 221 -8.14 -1.74 24.29
CA ARG A 221 -8.77 -0.54 24.87
C ARG A 221 -9.05 0.56 23.86
N ARG A 222 -8.32 0.59 22.73
CA ARG A 222 -8.48 1.57 21.65
C ARG A 222 -9.55 1.19 20.62
N VAL A 223 -10.16 0.00 20.72
CA VAL A 223 -11.18 -0.44 19.77
C VAL A 223 -12.44 0.41 19.97
N ASP A 224 -12.79 1.18 18.95
CA ASP A 224 -14.02 1.94 18.88
C ASP A 224 -14.61 1.83 17.46
N PRO A 225 -15.65 0.98 17.26
CA PRO A 225 -16.32 0.84 15.97
C PRO A 225 -17.06 2.10 15.51
N LYS A 226 -17.40 3.01 16.42
CA LYS A 226 -18.16 4.23 16.13
C LYS A 226 -17.27 5.43 15.83
N ALA A 227 -15.96 5.33 16.08
CA ALA A 227 -15.01 6.36 15.70
C ALA A 227 -15.00 6.58 14.17
N VAL A 228 -14.64 7.79 13.74
CA VAL A 228 -14.42 8.12 12.33
C VAL A 228 -12.97 8.57 12.19
N PRO A 229 -12.06 7.75 11.60
CA PRO A 229 -12.31 6.41 11.04
C PRO A 229 -12.51 5.30 12.09
N PRO A 230 -13.20 4.19 11.73
CA PRO A 230 -13.60 3.14 12.70
C PRO A 230 -12.42 2.30 13.17
N VAL A 231 -12.10 2.31 14.47
CA VAL A 231 -10.97 1.57 15.03
C VAL A 231 -11.39 0.13 15.37
N GLY A 232 -10.94 -0.83 14.57
CA GLY A 232 -11.34 -2.25 14.65
C GLY A 232 -10.27 -3.20 15.20
N ARG A 233 -10.28 -4.46 14.70
CA ARG A 233 -9.33 -5.54 15.02
C ARG A 233 -9.40 -6.12 16.44
N ARG A 234 -10.58 -6.07 17.07
CA ARG A 234 -10.81 -6.64 18.41
C ARG A 234 -10.32 -8.08 18.56
N GLY A 235 -10.58 -8.94 17.58
CA GLY A 235 -10.12 -10.34 17.62
C GLY A 235 -8.60 -10.51 17.64
N GLN A 236 -7.86 -9.68 16.90
CA GLN A 236 -6.39 -9.73 16.91
C GLN A 236 -5.83 -9.24 18.25
N ALA A 237 -6.42 -8.18 18.81
CA ALA A 237 -6.04 -7.67 20.12
C ALA A 237 -6.29 -8.71 21.23
N ILE A 238 -7.46 -9.36 21.23
CA ILE A 238 -7.78 -10.44 22.19
C ILE A 238 -6.80 -11.60 22.05
N ALA A 239 -6.58 -12.09 20.83
CA ALA A 239 -5.66 -13.20 20.59
C ALA A 239 -4.23 -12.86 21.07
N GLY A 240 -3.74 -11.66 20.77
CA GLY A 240 -2.42 -11.21 21.20
C GLY A 240 -2.30 -11.08 22.72
N THR A 241 -3.37 -10.61 23.40
CA THR A 241 -3.42 -10.55 24.87
C THR A 241 -3.38 -11.94 25.49
N VAL A 242 -4.18 -12.90 24.97
CA VAL A 242 -4.21 -14.27 25.50
C VAL A 242 -2.86 -14.96 25.32
N ILE A 243 -2.28 -14.91 24.12
CA ILE A 243 -0.97 -15.54 23.84
C ILE A 243 0.13 -14.86 24.66
N GLY A 244 0.13 -13.53 24.77
CA GLY A 244 1.11 -12.79 25.56
C GLY A 244 1.03 -13.10 27.05
N ALA A 245 -0.18 -13.25 27.60
CA ALA A 245 -0.40 -13.62 28.99
C ALA A 245 0.10 -15.05 29.27
N LEU A 246 -0.24 -16.01 28.41
CA LEU A 246 0.28 -17.38 28.52
C LEU A 246 1.80 -17.42 28.42
N GLY A 247 2.39 -16.68 27.47
CA GLY A 247 3.84 -16.58 27.33
C GLY A 247 4.53 -15.99 28.56
N THR A 248 3.91 -14.99 29.21
CA THR A 248 4.47 -14.35 30.40
C THR A 248 4.34 -15.23 31.65
N LEU A 249 3.35 -16.11 31.71
CA LEU A 249 3.20 -17.08 32.81
C LEU A 249 4.20 -18.24 32.73
N VAL A 250 4.72 -18.53 31.54
CA VAL A 250 5.66 -19.64 31.29
C VAL A 250 7.12 -19.14 31.25
N ALA A 251 7.34 -17.83 31.09
CA ALA A 251 8.65 -17.18 31.06
C ALA A 251 9.21 -16.91 32.46
#